data_AF-A0AAW5CSN6-F1
#
_entry.id   AF-A0AAW5CSN6-F1
#
_cell.length_a   1.000
_cell.length_b   1.000
_cell.length_c   1.000
_cell.angle_alpha   90.00
_cell.angle_beta   90.00
_cell.angle_gamma   90.00
#
_symmetry.space_group_name_H-M   'P 1'
#
loop_
_entity.id
_entity.type
_entity.pdbx_description
1 polymer ?
#
loop_
_entity_poly.entity_id
_entity_poly.type
_entity_poly.pdbx_seq_one_letter_code
_entity_poly.pdbx_strand_id
1 'polypeptide(L)'
;MEVSQRNISVFIALALLFSGIFYISQSIETKRVLKQQKEAVALRVAIDMNRLPVADPFLHYAGNETELREYINSLNTVLDAQDARLTVLDINTSGAGQGEKSEVLTLSAPHRNFYVAVSLDDTKPKSAYIFPLIMAFIGVAVFNWVRRKGIEAKVSSNQALEKLPEFKLVIDLYSKTVTTNRDKLVSVQLANKPLCFYLALVEFCDVNPDTVLNQNKEMPKELLDLADKYFYRLVELGHTIRKRPNFTNSLEKTLSEIRAALDEVLDACPEKKVLFYPPKAHGEGSRSKLHSYGLSGVKKSDIDIIGK
;
A
#
# COMPACT_ATOMS: atom_id res chain seq x y z
N MET A 1 18.47 14.91 -7.59
CA MET A 1 18.06 13.53 -7.27
C MET A 1 18.73 13.17 -5.94
N GLU A 2 18.11 13.50 -4.82
CA GLU A 2 18.71 13.22 -3.50
C GLU A 2 18.62 11.73 -3.21
N VAL A 3 19.76 11.04 -3.31
CA VAL A 3 19.86 9.65 -2.89
C VAL A 3 19.81 9.66 -1.36
N SER A 4 18.65 9.30 -0.80
CA SER A 4 18.49 9.17 0.65
C SER A 4 19.55 8.22 1.21
N GLN A 5 20.21 8.57 2.32
CA GLN A 5 21.20 7.71 3.00
C GLN A 5 20.68 6.28 3.26
N ARG A 6 19.36 6.13 3.46
CA ARG A 6 18.70 4.82 3.59
C ARG A 6 18.71 4.01 2.29
N ASN A 7 18.55 4.63 1.13
CA ASN A 7 18.59 3.91 -0.14
C ASN A 7 20.00 3.37 -0.41
N ILE A 8 21.03 4.10 0.05
CA ILE A 8 22.42 3.67 0.00
C ILE A 8 22.63 2.45 0.92
N SER A 9 22.11 2.47 2.15
CA SER A 9 22.26 1.33 3.06
C SER A 9 21.51 0.08 2.56
N VAL A 10 20.30 0.24 2.02
CA VAL A 10 19.55 -0.86 1.38
C VAL A 10 20.29 -1.42 0.16
N PHE A 11 20.86 -0.54 -0.68
CA PHE A 11 21.67 -0.96 -1.82
C PHE A 11 22.87 -1.80 -1.39
N ILE A 12 23.65 -1.31 -0.41
CA ILE A 12 24.85 -2.02 0.08
C ILE A 12 24.48 -3.38 0.65
N ALA A 13 23.42 -3.46 1.45
CA ALA A 13 22.95 -4.72 2.03
C ALA A 13 22.54 -5.74 0.95
N LEU A 14 21.77 -5.31 -0.06
CA LEU A 14 21.36 -6.16 -1.17
C LEU A 14 22.54 -6.56 -2.06
N ALA A 15 23.47 -5.64 -2.32
CA ALA A 15 24.66 -5.92 -3.13
C ALA A 15 25.56 -6.98 -2.48
N LEU A 16 25.78 -6.90 -1.16
CA LEU A 16 26.53 -7.91 -0.41
C LEU A 16 25.82 -9.28 -0.46
N LEU A 17 24.51 -9.29 -0.23
CA LEU A 17 23.71 -10.52 -0.25
C LEU A 17 23.76 -11.19 -1.62
N PHE A 18 23.46 -10.45 -2.69
CA PHE A 18 23.47 -11.01 -4.05
C PHE A 18 24.87 -11.42 -4.50
N SER A 19 25.91 -10.68 -4.13
CA SER A 19 27.30 -11.06 -4.45
C SER A 19 27.70 -12.36 -3.74
N GLY A 20 27.28 -12.55 -2.48
CA GLY A 20 27.52 -13.79 -1.74
C GLY A 20 26.82 -14.99 -2.37
N ILE A 21 25.53 -14.85 -2.69
CA ILE A 21 24.76 -15.92 -3.38
C ILE A 21 25.38 -16.26 -4.73
N PHE A 22 25.76 -15.23 -5.51
CA PHE A 22 26.37 -15.41 -6.82
C PHE A 22 27.71 -16.15 -6.74
N TYR A 23 28.56 -15.79 -5.78
CA TYR A 23 29.85 -16.46 -5.55
C TYR A 23 29.68 -17.95 -5.24
N ILE A 24 28.73 -18.28 -4.35
CA ILE A 24 28.43 -19.67 -3.98
C ILE A 24 27.91 -20.43 -5.20
N SER A 25 26.95 -19.86 -5.93
CA SER A 25 26.37 -20.46 -7.14
C SER A 25 27.44 -20.73 -8.20
N GLN A 26 28.28 -19.74 -8.51
CA GLN A 26 29.37 -19.89 -9.48
C GLN A 26 30.37 -20.98 -9.07
N SER A 27 30.65 -21.10 -7.77
CA SER A 27 31.56 -22.13 -7.24
C SER A 27 30.97 -23.54 -7.37
N ILE A 28 29.66 -23.69 -7.12
CA ILE A 28 28.96 -24.97 -7.27
C ILE A 28 28.94 -25.39 -8.74
N GLU A 29 28.52 -24.49 -9.64
CA GLU A 29 28.45 -24.79 -11.07
C GLU A 29 29.82 -25.08 -11.68
N THR A 30 30.86 -24.34 -11.27
CA THR A 30 32.24 -24.63 -11.67
C THR A 30 32.64 -26.06 -11.31
N LYS A 31 32.40 -26.48 -10.06
CA LYS A 31 32.71 -27.84 -9.61
C LYS A 31 31.89 -28.89 -10.37
N ARG A 32 30.63 -28.60 -10.66
CA ARG A 32 29.74 -29.49 -11.41
C ARG A 32 30.23 -29.69 -12.84
N VAL A 33 30.52 -28.61 -13.56
CA VAL A 33 31.03 -28.64 -14.94
C VAL A 33 32.37 -29.37 -14.98
N LEU A 34 33.31 -29.03 -14.09
CA LEU A 34 34.61 -29.73 -14.04
C LEU A 34 34.44 -31.22 -13.77
N LYS A 35 33.54 -31.63 -12.87
CA LYS A 35 33.25 -33.05 -12.62
C LYS A 35 32.73 -33.75 -13.88
N GLN A 36 31.76 -33.15 -14.56
CA GLN A 36 31.18 -33.70 -15.78
C GLN A 36 32.22 -33.81 -16.92
N GLN A 37 33.06 -32.78 -17.09
CA GLN A 37 34.11 -32.79 -18.10
C GLN A 37 35.18 -33.85 -17.79
N LYS A 38 35.58 -34.01 -16.51
CA LYS A 38 36.48 -35.09 -16.09
C LYS A 38 35.91 -36.46 -16.40
N GLU A 39 34.63 -36.69 -16.10
CA GLU A 39 33.94 -37.96 -16.40
C GLU A 39 33.87 -38.20 -17.92
N ALA A 40 33.60 -37.17 -18.73
CA ALA A 40 33.57 -37.28 -20.18
C ALA A 40 34.94 -37.62 -20.77
N VAL A 41 36.02 -37.00 -20.29
CA VAL A 41 37.40 -37.32 -20.70
C VAL A 41 37.78 -38.72 -20.27
N ALA A 42 37.49 -39.09 -19.02
CA ALA A 42 37.72 -40.44 -18.50
C ALA A 42 37.03 -41.50 -19.36
N LEU A 43 35.75 -41.28 -19.70
CA LEU A 43 34.98 -42.17 -20.57
C LEU A 43 35.59 -42.24 -21.97
N ARG A 44 35.98 -41.10 -22.55
CA ARG A 44 36.54 -41.07 -23.91
C ARG A 44 37.86 -41.83 -23.98
N VAL A 45 38.76 -41.57 -23.03
CA VAL A 45 40.04 -42.29 -22.91
C VAL A 45 39.80 -43.78 -22.66
N ALA A 46 38.81 -44.15 -21.85
CA ALA A 46 38.46 -45.55 -21.59
C ALA A 46 37.96 -46.28 -22.86
N ILE A 47 37.19 -45.60 -23.72
CA ILE A 47 36.74 -46.15 -25.01
C ILE A 47 37.93 -46.38 -25.96
N ASP A 48 38.84 -45.41 -26.03
CA ASP A 48 40.00 -45.46 -26.93
C ASP A 48 41.18 -46.28 -26.36
N MET A 49 41.06 -46.76 -25.11
CA MET A 49 42.13 -47.34 -24.30
C MET A 49 42.91 -48.48 -24.95
N ASN A 50 42.24 -49.35 -25.73
CA ASN A 50 42.89 -50.48 -26.39
C ASN A 50 43.70 -50.08 -27.63
N ARG A 51 43.55 -48.84 -28.11
CA ARG A 51 44.26 -48.29 -29.27
C ARG A 51 45.37 -47.32 -28.88
N LEU A 52 45.42 -46.90 -27.61
CA LEU A 52 46.42 -45.95 -27.14
C LEU A 52 47.79 -46.64 -27.02
N PRO A 53 48.85 -46.09 -27.63
CA PRO A 53 50.18 -46.67 -27.61
C PRO A 53 50.93 -46.29 -26.32
N VAL A 54 50.34 -46.61 -25.17
CA VAL A 54 50.92 -46.36 -23.84
C VAL A 54 51.90 -47.47 -23.49
N ALA A 55 53.01 -47.12 -22.84
CA ALA A 55 53.99 -48.09 -22.36
C ALA A 55 53.35 -49.13 -21.44
N ASP A 56 53.69 -50.40 -21.68
CA ASP A 56 53.20 -51.55 -20.92
C ASP A 56 54.38 -52.39 -20.42
N PRO A 57 54.71 -52.29 -19.11
CA PRO A 57 55.75 -53.12 -18.50
C PRO A 57 55.45 -54.63 -18.53
N PHE A 58 54.19 -55.04 -18.53
CA PHE A 58 53.78 -56.45 -18.59
C PHE A 58 53.99 -57.04 -19.99
N LEU A 59 53.76 -56.24 -21.04
CA LEU A 59 53.97 -56.65 -22.43
C LEU A 59 55.38 -56.32 -22.97
N HIS A 60 56.28 -55.81 -22.12
CA HIS A 60 57.58 -55.25 -22.53
C HIS A 60 57.49 -54.24 -23.69
N TYR A 61 56.37 -53.53 -23.77
CA TYR A 61 56.11 -52.55 -24.81
C TYR A 61 56.50 -51.17 -24.31
N ALA A 62 57.43 -50.50 -24.99
CA ALA A 62 57.94 -49.19 -24.58
C ALA A 62 56.95 -48.03 -24.84
N GLY A 63 55.83 -48.27 -25.54
CA GLY A 63 54.92 -47.21 -25.96
C GLY A 63 55.38 -46.50 -27.24
N ASN A 64 54.50 -45.65 -27.78
CA ASN A 64 54.84 -44.68 -28.83
C ASN A 64 54.46 -43.27 -28.36
N GLU A 65 55.43 -42.55 -27.80
CA GLU A 65 55.21 -41.19 -27.26
C GLU A 65 54.73 -40.19 -28.32
N THR A 66 55.10 -40.37 -29.59
CA THR A 66 54.74 -39.44 -30.67
C THR A 66 53.26 -39.54 -30.99
N GLU A 67 52.78 -40.77 -31.22
CA GLU A 67 51.37 -41.05 -31.52
C GLU A 67 50.46 -40.77 -30.31
N LEU A 68 50.95 -41.02 -29.08
CA LEU A 68 50.25 -40.63 -27.86
C LEU A 68 50.09 -39.10 -27.76
N ARG A 69 51.13 -38.33 -28.08
CA ARG A 69 51.07 -36.87 -28.08
C ARG A 69 50.13 -36.34 -29.16
N GLU A 70 50.11 -36.95 -30.34
CA GLU A 70 49.14 -36.62 -31.40
C GLU A 70 47.69 -36.86 -30.94
N TYR A 71 47.44 -38.00 -30.28
CA TYR A 71 46.13 -38.28 -29.68
C TYR A 71 45.74 -37.20 -28.66
N ILE A 72 46.62 -36.88 -27.69
CA ILE A 72 46.36 -35.86 -26.67
C ILE A 72 46.08 -34.50 -27.31
N ASN A 73 46.86 -34.10 -28.32
CA ASN A 73 46.65 -32.85 -29.05
C ASN A 73 45.31 -32.81 -29.76
N SER A 74 44.90 -33.91 -30.41
CA SER A 74 43.60 -34.01 -31.07
C SER A 74 42.43 -33.90 -30.08
N LEU A 75 42.57 -34.53 -28.91
CA LEU A 75 41.60 -34.47 -27.84
C LEU A 75 41.50 -33.06 -27.25
N ASN A 76 42.63 -32.42 -26.97
CA ASN A 76 42.66 -31.04 -26.48
C ASN A 76 42.10 -30.05 -27.50
N THR A 77 42.30 -30.25 -28.80
CA THR A 77 41.69 -29.41 -29.84
C THR A 77 40.16 -29.45 -29.77
N VAL A 78 39.58 -30.63 -29.51
CA VAL A 78 38.12 -30.78 -29.34
C VAL A 78 37.65 -30.16 -28.02
N LEU A 79 38.43 -30.32 -26.94
CA LEU A 79 38.13 -29.73 -25.64
C LEU A 79 38.16 -28.19 -25.71
N ASP A 80 39.15 -27.61 -26.37
CA ASP A 80 39.27 -26.17 -26.57
C ASP A 80 38.11 -25.63 -27.43
N ALA A 81 37.71 -26.37 -28.48
CA ALA A 81 36.55 -26.00 -29.30
C ALA A 81 35.21 -26.04 -28.52
N GLN A 82 35.15 -26.78 -27.41
CA GLN A 82 34.00 -26.86 -26.52
C GLN A 82 34.12 -25.92 -25.31
N ASP A 83 35.13 -25.03 -25.27
CA ASP A 83 35.42 -24.15 -24.13
C ASP A 83 35.55 -24.96 -22.82
N ALA A 84 36.20 -26.13 -22.91
CA ALA A 84 36.40 -26.99 -21.76
C ALA A 84 37.35 -26.34 -20.75
N ARG A 85 37.08 -26.55 -19.46
CA ARG A 85 37.87 -25.97 -18.37
C ARG A 85 38.94 -26.93 -17.86
N LEU A 86 39.34 -27.87 -18.71
CA LEU A 86 40.41 -28.81 -18.43
C LEU A 86 41.21 -29.07 -19.69
N THR A 87 42.49 -29.41 -19.50
CA THR A 87 43.40 -29.82 -20.58
C THR A 87 44.06 -31.13 -20.17
N VAL A 88 44.14 -32.09 -21.09
CA VAL A 88 44.84 -33.35 -20.87
C VAL A 88 46.33 -33.12 -21.06
N LEU A 89 47.11 -33.46 -20.03
CA LEU A 89 48.57 -33.28 -20.02
C LEU A 89 49.28 -34.56 -20.45
N ASP A 90 48.88 -35.70 -19.88
CA ASP A 90 49.55 -36.98 -20.11
C ASP A 90 48.62 -38.17 -19.81
N ILE A 91 48.93 -39.33 -20.39
CA ILE A 91 48.25 -40.61 -20.15
C ILE A 91 49.31 -41.69 -19.97
N ASN A 92 49.36 -42.29 -18.77
CA ASN A 92 50.37 -43.30 -18.46
C ASN A 92 49.84 -44.44 -17.58
N THR A 93 50.65 -45.48 -17.41
CA THR A 93 50.35 -46.68 -16.60
C THR A 93 51.08 -46.70 -15.25
N SER A 94 52.04 -45.80 -15.04
CA SER A 94 52.89 -45.73 -13.85
C SER A 94 52.38 -44.79 -12.76
N GLY A 95 51.42 -43.91 -13.07
CA GLY A 95 50.89 -42.91 -12.15
C GLY A 95 51.86 -41.76 -11.86
N ALA A 96 53.03 -41.75 -12.52
CA ALA A 96 54.03 -40.70 -12.39
C ALA A 96 53.72 -39.59 -13.40
N GLY A 97 53.41 -38.38 -12.93
CA GLY A 97 53.07 -37.24 -13.80
C GLY A 97 52.46 -36.04 -13.09
N GLN A 98 52.69 -35.91 -11.78
CA GLN A 98 52.10 -34.81 -11.00
C GLN A 98 52.91 -33.52 -11.17
N GLY A 99 52.27 -32.52 -11.77
CA GLY A 99 52.63 -31.10 -11.61
C GLY A 99 51.77 -30.43 -10.53
N GLU A 100 52.20 -29.26 -10.05
CA GLU A 100 51.57 -28.53 -8.93
C GLU A 100 50.08 -28.14 -9.15
N LYS A 101 49.58 -28.21 -10.38
CA LYS A 101 48.17 -27.92 -10.77
C LYS A 101 47.50 -29.04 -11.57
N SER A 102 48.02 -30.26 -11.49
CA SER A 102 47.44 -31.41 -12.19
C SER A 102 46.64 -32.30 -11.23
N GLU A 103 45.47 -32.74 -11.66
CA GLU A 103 44.71 -33.81 -11.01
C GLU A 103 44.84 -35.09 -11.85
N VAL A 104 44.86 -36.25 -11.20
CA VAL A 104 45.00 -37.55 -11.88
C VAL A 104 43.67 -38.28 -11.83
N LEU A 105 43.15 -38.63 -13.00
CA LEU A 105 41.97 -39.49 -13.17
C LEU A 105 42.44 -40.94 -13.32
N THR A 106 41.98 -41.81 -12.43
CA THR A 106 42.32 -43.23 -12.46
C THR A 106 41.24 -44.01 -13.22
N LEU A 107 41.65 -44.76 -14.24
CA LEU A 107 40.80 -45.67 -15.00
C LEU A 107 41.21 -47.11 -14.69
N SER A 108 40.31 -47.89 -14.10
CA SER A 108 40.58 -49.29 -13.79
C SER A 108 40.13 -50.21 -14.92
N ALA A 109 41.08 -50.92 -15.51
CA ALA A 109 40.82 -52.03 -16.44
C ALA A 109 41.07 -53.38 -15.72
N PRO A 110 40.54 -54.51 -16.24
CA PRO A 110 40.65 -55.82 -15.57
C PRO A 110 42.08 -56.27 -15.23
N HIS A 111 43.10 -55.78 -15.94
CA HIS A 111 44.49 -56.21 -15.78
C HIS A 111 45.49 -55.06 -15.53
N ARG A 112 45.05 -53.79 -15.58
CA ARG A 112 45.92 -52.62 -15.36
C ARG A 112 45.11 -51.37 -15.06
N ASN A 113 45.72 -50.42 -14.34
CA ASN A 113 45.17 -49.07 -14.18
C ASN A 113 45.85 -48.13 -15.17
N PHE A 114 45.09 -47.18 -15.68
CA PHE A 114 45.59 -46.04 -16.43
C PHE A 114 45.37 -44.76 -15.65
N TYR A 115 46.30 -43.83 -15.80
CA TYR A 115 46.31 -42.55 -15.13
C TYR A 115 46.30 -41.46 -16.18
N VAL A 116 45.28 -40.59 -16.14
CA VAL A 116 45.16 -39.43 -17.02
C VAL A 116 45.44 -38.19 -16.19
N ALA A 117 46.54 -37.50 -16.49
CA ALA A 117 46.86 -36.23 -15.85
C ALA A 117 46.12 -35.09 -16.57
N VAL A 118 45.36 -34.30 -15.82
CA VAL A 118 44.60 -33.15 -16.34
C VAL A 118 44.95 -31.87 -15.57
N SER A 119 45.12 -30.74 -16.28
CA SER A 119 45.14 -29.41 -15.66
C SER A 119 43.73 -28.84 -15.61
N LEU A 120 43.37 -28.19 -14.50
CA LEU A 120 42.05 -27.58 -14.32
C LEU A 120 42.14 -26.06 -14.36
N ASP A 121 41.22 -25.44 -15.09
CA ASP A 121 41.01 -24.00 -15.07
C ASP A 121 39.86 -23.64 -14.11
N ASP A 122 40.22 -23.24 -12.89
CA ASP A 122 39.26 -22.73 -11.88
C ASP A 122 39.07 -21.21 -11.96
N THR A 123 39.46 -20.55 -13.06
CA THR A 123 39.28 -19.11 -13.20
C THR A 123 37.79 -18.75 -13.27
N LYS A 124 37.38 -17.80 -12.44
CA LYS A 124 36.01 -17.30 -12.38
C LYS A 124 35.88 -16.06 -13.27
N PRO A 125 34.90 -15.98 -14.18
CA PRO A 125 34.71 -14.78 -14.99
C PRO A 125 34.35 -13.58 -14.11
N LYS A 126 35.30 -12.64 -13.98
CA LYS A 126 35.15 -11.43 -13.15
C LYS A 126 34.08 -10.48 -13.68
N SER A 127 33.88 -10.44 -14.99
CA SER A 127 32.84 -9.63 -15.64
C SER A 127 31.41 -10.01 -15.21
N ALA A 128 31.18 -11.27 -14.84
CA ALA A 128 29.87 -11.75 -14.43
C ALA A 128 29.40 -11.18 -13.07
N TYR A 129 30.31 -10.58 -12.28
CA TYR A 129 29.94 -9.90 -11.02
C TYR A 129 29.15 -8.60 -11.24
N ILE A 130 28.94 -8.16 -12.48
CA ILE A 130 28.04 -7.04 -12.78
C ILE A 130 26.56 -7.40 -12.54
N PHE A 131 26.18 -8.67 -12.71
CA PHE A 131 24.80 -9.13 -12.52
C PHE A 131 24.26 -8.92 -11.09
N PRO A 132 24.97 -9.31 -10.00
CA PRO A 132 24.48 -9.04 -8.65
C PRO A 132 24.35 -7.54 -8.34
N LEU A 133 25.18 -6.67 -8.94
CA LEU A 133 25.05 -5.22 -8.81
C LEU A 133 23.77 -4.71 -9.49
N ILE A 134 23.48 -5.16 -10.71
CA ILE A 134 22.24 -4.82 -11.42
C ILE A 134 21.02 -5.26 -10.61
N MET A 135 21.05 -6.48 -10.06
CA MET A 135 19.97 -6.99 -9.20
C MET A 135 19.78 -6.15 -7.93
N ALA A 136 20.86 -5.64 -7.33
CA ALA A 136 20.77 -4.73 -6.20
C ALA A 136 20.08 -3.40 -6.57
N PHE A 137 20.39 -2.83 -7.75
CA PHE A 137 19.71 -1.63 -8.24
C PHE A 137 18.21 -1.86 -8.47
N ILE A 138 17.84 -2.98 -9.10
CA ILE A 138 16.44 -3.36 -9.30
C ILE A 138 15.75 -3.53 -7.94
N GLY A 139 16.40 -4.18 -6.97
CA GLY A 139 15.88 -4.34 -5.62
C GLY A 139 15.58 -3.02 -4.91
N VAL A 140 16.45 -2.02 -5.05
CA VAL A 140 16.21 -0.67 -4.52
C VAL A 140 15.04 0.02 -5.21
N ALA A 141 14.88 -0.15 -6.53
CA ALA A 141 13.75 0.40 -7.28
C ALA A 141 12.43 -0.22 -6.81
N VAL A 142 12.37 -1.55 -6.66
CA VAL A 142 11.21 -2.28 -6.13
C VAL A 142 10.90 -1.87 -4.69
N PHE A 143 11.93 -1.78 -3.83
CA PHE A 143 11.76 -1.33 -2.45
C PHE A 143 11.13 0.06 -2.36
N ASN A 144 11.62 1.01 -3.18
CA ASN A 144 11.05 2.34 -3.26
C ASN A 144 9.64 2.34 -3.82
N TRP A 145 9.34 1.51 -4.81
CA TRP A 145 8.01 1.40 -5.40
C TRP A 145 6.97 0.85 -4.41
N VAL A 146 7.28 -0.26 -3.74
CA VAL A 146 6.41 -0.85 -2.70
C VAL A 146 6.18 0.16 -1.58
N ARG A 147 7.22 0.89 -1.17
CA ARG A 147 7.10 1.90 -0.13
C ARG A 147 6.27 3.11 -0.56
N ARG A 148 6.40 3.58 -1.81
CA ARG A 148 5.54 4.64 -2.36
C ARG A 148 4.08 4.22 -2.35
N LYS A 149 3.77 3.01 -2.84
CA LYS A 149 2.41 2.45 -2.76
C LYS A 149 1.90 2.32 -1.32
N GLY A 150 2.76 1.92 -0.38
CA GLY A 150 2.40 1.85 1.04
C GLY A 150 2.14 3.22 1.68
N ILE A 151 2.89 4.25 1.27
CA ILE A 151 2.65 5.64 1.69
C ILE A 151 1.36 6.16 1.04
N GLU A 152 1.14 5.96 -0.25
CA GLU A 152 -0.08 6.34 -0.96
C GLU A 152 -1.32 5.69 -0.34
N ALA A 153 -1.25 4.41 0.02
CA ALA A 153 -2.34 3.72 0.72
C ALA A 153 -2.61 4.30 2.12
N LYS A 154 -1.56 4.67 2.87
CA LYS A 154 -1.70 5.32 4.18
C LYS A 154 -2.18 6.77 4.08
N VAL A 155 -1.74 7.51 3.06
CA VAL A 155 -2.19 8.89 2.78
C VAL A 155 -3.65 8.87 2.34
N SER A 156 -4.05 7.94 1.48
CA SER A 156 -5.47 7.77 1.09
C SER A 156 -6.35 7.35 2.27
N SER A 157 -5.81 6.58 3.23
CA SER A 157 -6.49 6.24 4.49
C SER A 157 -6.61 7.47 5.43
N ASN A 158 -5.55 8.28 5.55
CA ASN A 158 -5.57 9.51 6.35
C ASN A 158 -6.41 10.64 5.72
N GLN A 159 -6.49 10.71 4.38
CA GLN A 159 -7.38 11.65 3.68
C GLN A 159 -8.87 11.32 3.88
N ALA A 160 -9.21 10.07 4.19
CA ALA A 160 -10.56 9.71 4.63
C ALA A 160 -10.91 10.23 6.04
N LEU A 161 -9.90 10.54 6.85
CA LEU A 161 -10.04 11.11 8.20
C LEU A 161 -10.19 12.64 8.21
N GLU A 162 -9.83 13.34 7.11
CA GLU A 162 -9.79 14.81 7.06
C GLU A 162 -11.01 15.47 6.38
N LYS A 163 -11.94 14.69 5.83
CA LYS A 163 -13.32 15.18 5.66
C LYS A 163 -14.09 14.87 6.94
N LEU A 164 -13.86 15.68 7.98
CA LEU A 164 -14.85 15.83 9.05
C LEU A 164 -16.21 15.96 8.36
N PRO A 165 -17.22 15.14 8.70
CA PRO A 165 -18.52 15.23 8.05
C PRO A 165 -18.98 16.69 8.11
N GLU A 166 -19.52 17.18 7.00
CA GLU A 166 -20.08 18.50 6.90
C GLU A 166 -21.00 18.71 8.10
N PHE A 167 -20.83 19.83 8.82
CA PHE A 167 -21.57 20.07 10.05
C PHE A 167 -23.06 20.05 9.74
N LYS A 168 -23.82 19.18 10.40
CA LYS A 168 -25.27 19.10 10.27
C LYS A 168 -25.92 19.16 11.64
N LEU A 169 -26.96 19.97 11.74
CA LEU A 169 -27.88 19.93 12.87
C LEU A 169 -28.82 18.74 12.66
N VAL A 170 -28.89 17.84 13.63
CA VAL A 170 -29.75 16.66 13.56
C VAL A 170 -30.96 16.90 14.45
N ILE A 171 -32.16 16.84 13.87
CA ILE A 171 -33.43 16.99 14.58
C ILE A 171 -34.19 15.68 14.48
N ASP A 172 -34.39 15.02 15.61
CA ASP A 172 -35.11 13.75 15.68
C ASP A 172 -36.55 13.98 16.16
N LEU A 173 -37.52 13.70 15.29
CA LEU A 173 -38.93 13.84 15.59
C LEU A 173 -39.45 12.74 16.53
N TYR A 174 -38.83 11.56 16.57
CA TYR A 174 -39.23 10.46 17.47
C TYR A 174 -38.86 10.74 18.93
N SER A 175 -37.69 11.33 19.16
CA SER A 175 -37.25 11.69 20.52
C SER A 175 -37.50 13.16 20.86
N LYS A 176 -37.88 13.97 19.86
CA LYS A 176 -38.06 15.43 19.91
C LYS A 176 -36.79 16.17 20.34
N THR A 177 -35.64 15.70 19.89
CA THR A 177 -34.34 16.23 20.27
C THR A 177 -33.66 16.97 19.13
N VAL A 178 -32.78 17.89 19.51
CA VAL A 178 -31.83 18.57 18.64
C VAL A 178 -30.43 18.20 19.10
N THR A 179 -29.59 17.78 18.17
CA THR A 179 -28.19 17.40 18.40
C THR A 179 -27.33 17.76 17.18
N THR A 180 -26.03 17.50 17.21
CA THR A 180 -25.15 17.70 16.07
C THR A 180 -24.64 16.36 15.55
N ASN A 181 -24.28 16.29 14.27
CA ASN A 181 -23.66 15.07 13.73
C ASN A 181 -22.22 14.84 14.24
N ARG A 182 -21.61 15.84 14.88
CA ARG A 182 -20.24 15.79 15.41
C ARG A 182 -20.19 15.42 16.88
N ASP A 183 -21.23 15.79 17.64
CA ASP A 183 -21.36 15.46 19.06
C ASP A 183 -22.79 15.01 19.35
N LYS A 184 -22.95 13.69 19.51
CA LYS A 184 -24.23 13.03 19.86
C LYS A 184 -24.45 12.95 21.37
N LEU A 185 -23.45 13.31 22.20
CA LEU A 185 -23.59 13.27 23.66
C LEU A 185 -24.44 14.44 24.16
N VAL A 186 -24.36 15.58 23.48
CA VAL A 186 -25.20 16.76 23.74
C VAL A 186 -26.47 16.68 22.89
N SER A 187 -27.59 16.40 23.55
CA SER A 187 -28.91 16.26 22.93
C SER A 187 -29.96 16.95 23.79
N VAL A 188 -30.61 17.96 23.24
CA VAL A 188 -31.59 18.78 23.98
C VAL A 188 -32.99 18.49 23.47
N GLN A 189 -33.92 18.22 24.39
CA GLN A 189 -35.32 17.98 24.04
C GLN A 189 -36.10 19.30 23.93
N LEU A 190 -36.81 19.48 22.81
CA LEU A 190 -37.69 20.63 22.60
C LEU A 190 -39.16 20.28 22.86
N ALA A 191 -39.92 21.25 23.34
CA ALA A 191 -41.37 21.15 23.38
C ALA A 191 -41.95 21.17 21.95
N ASN A 192 -43.14 20.57 21.79
CA ASN A 192 -43.75 20.36 20.46
C ASN A 192 -43.90 21.66 19.65
N LYS A 193 -44.31 22.76 20.31
CA LYS A 193 -44.52 24.04 19.62
C LYS A 193 -43.20 24.66 19.11
N PRO A 194 -42.15 24.84 19.94
CA PRO A 194 -40.81 25.21 19.49
C PRO A 194 -40.25 24.32 18.38
N LEU A 195 -40.36 23.00 18.52
CA LEU A 195 -39.81 22.05 17.55
C LEU A 195 -40.45 22.20 16.17
N CYS A 196 -41.80 22.18 16.10
CA CYS A 196 -42.51 22.36 14.84
C CYS A 196 -42.24 23.72 14.21
N PHE A 197 -42.21 24.77 15.04
CA PHE A 197 -41.96 26.12 14.55
C PHE A 197 -40.55 26.27 13.99
N TYR A 198 -39.53 25.70 14.64
CA TYR A 198 -38.15 25.78 14.17
C TYR A 198 -37.95 25.05 12.83
N LEU A 199 -38.49 23.84 12.71
CA LEU A 199 -38.43 23.07 11.46
C LEU A 199 -39.11 23.80 10.29
N ALA A 200 -40.26 24.40 10.56
CA ALA A 200 -40.96 25.24 9.59
C ALA A 200 -40.16 26.50 9.23
N LEU A 201 -39.52 27.14 10.22
CA LEU A 201 -38.71 28.33 10.01
C LEU A 201 -37.52 28.04 9.10
N VAL A 202 -36.82 26.91 9.30
CA VAL A 202 -35.71 26.48 8.43
C VAL A 202 -36.20 26.26 7.01
N GLU A 203 -37.25 25.46 6.82
CA GLU A 203 -37.77 25.13 5.49
C GLU A 203 -38.33 26.37 4.78
N PHE A 204 -38.91 27.32 5.52
CA PHE A 204 -39.37 28.58 4.97
C PHE A 204 -38.20 29.50 4.56
N CYS A 205 -37.16 29.62 5.38
CA CYS A 205 -36.01 30.50 5.07
C CYS A 205 -35.12 29.94 3.94
N ASP A 206 -35.11 28.62 3.74
CA ASP A 206 -34.44 27.97 2.60
C ASP A 206 -35.11 28.34 1.26
N VAL A 207 -36.44 28.39 1.24
CA VAL A 207 -37.23 28.74 0.05
C VAL A 207 -37.30 30.26 -0.16
N ASN A 208 -37.38 31.04 0.93
CA ASN A 208 -37.60 32.48 0.93
C ASN A 208 -36.50 33.25 1.69
N PRO A 209 -35.23 33.22 1.23
CA PRO A 209 -34.08 33.76 1.98
C PRO A 209 -34.14 35.28 2.19
N ASP A 210 -34.75 36.02 1.27
CA ASP A 210 -34.81 37.48 1.31
C ASP A 210 -36.01 38.03 2.11
N THR A 211 -36.84 37.15 2.67
CA THR A 211 -38.05 37.56 3.39
C THR A 211 -37.73 38.02 4.81
N VAL A 212 -38.04 39.29 5.10
CA VAL A 212 -37.86 39.87 6.43
C VAL A 212 -39.05 39.51 7.34
N LEU A 213 -38.81 38.61 8.29
CA LEU A 213 -39.81 38.14 9.25
C LEU A 213 -39.80 38.98 10.52
N ASN A 214 -40.77 39.89 10.68
CA ASN A 214 -40.87 40.76 11.85
C ASN A 214 -41.92 40.26 12.87
N GLN A 215 -41.59 40.29 14.15
CA GLN A 215 -42.48 39.84 15.25
C GLN A 215 -43.79 40.64 15.36
N ASN A 216 -43.79 41.90 14.93
CA ASN A 216 -44.95 42.80 15.01
C ASN A 216 -45.84 42.73 13.77
N LYS A 217 -45.45 41.95 12.76
CA LYS A 217 -46.25 41.70 11.55
C LYS A 217 -46.93 40.35 11.64
N GLU A 218 -48.00 40.18 10.87
CA GLU A 218 -48.63 38.87 10.71
C GLU A 218 -47.62 37.89 10.10
N MET A 219 -47.62 36.68 10.65
CA MET A 219 -46.76 35.60 10.18
C MET A 219 -47.23 35.14 8.78
N PRO A 220 -46.33 34.91 7.82
CA PRO A 220 -46.69 34.39 6.51
C PRO A 220 -47.50 33.08 6.63
N LYS A 221 -48.55 32.96 5.82
CA LYS A 221 -49.42 31.77 5.82
C LYS A 221 -48.64 30.49 5.50
N GLU A 222 -47.70 30.57 4.54
CA GLU A 222 -46.82 29.46 4.18
C GLU A 222 -46.00 28.93 5.36
N LEU A 223 -45.48 29.82 6.21
CA LEU A 223 -44.74 29.42 7.41
C LEU A 223 -45.65 28.74 8.43
N LEU A 224 -46.89 29.22 8.58
CA LEU A 224 -47.90 28.58 9.44
C LEU A 224 -48.28 27.20 8.94
N ASP A 225 -48.49 27.04 7.63
CA ASP A 225 -48.84 25.76 7.01
C ASP A 225 -47.71 24.73 7.16
N LEU A 226 -46.45 25.16 7.05
CA LEU A 226 -45.29 24.31 7.34
C LEU A 226 -45.24 23.90 8.82
N ALA A 227 -45.50 24.82 9.75
CA ALA A 227 -45.51 24.51 11.19
C ALA A 227 -46.63 23.51 11.53
N ASP A 228 -47.79 23.65 10.89
CA ASP A 228 -48.90 22.71 11.02
C ASP A 228 -48.55 21.34 10.48
N LYS A 229 -47.90 21.25 9.32
CA LYS A 229 -47.44 19.99 8.75
C LYS A 229 -46.57 19.21 9.73
N TYR A 230 -45.58 19.85 10.36
CA TYR A 230 -44.74 19.20 11.37
C TYR A 230 -45.54 18.84 12.64
N PHE A 231 -46.53 19.65 13.02
CA PHE A 231 -47.41 19.31 14.14
C PHE A 231 -48.24 18.06 13.85
N TYR A 232 -48.85 17.93 12.67
CA TYR A 232 -49.56 16.72 12.27
C TYR A 232 -48.63 15.50 12.25
N ARG A 233 -47.39 15.66 11.80
CA ARG A 233 -46.39 14.59 11.88
C ARG A 233 -46.11 14.16 13.33
N LEU A 234 -45.99 15.09 14.27
CA LEU A 234 -45.85 14.74 15.70
C LEU A 234 -47.10 14.05 16.27
N VAL A 235 -48.30 14.35 15.76
CA VAL A 235 -49.54 13.65 16.13
C VAL A 235 -49.50 12.21 15.62
N GLU A 236 -49.12 11.99 14.36
CA GLU A 236 -48.96 10.65 13.77
C GLU A 236 -47.95 9.79 14.55
N LEU A 237 -46.85 10.40 15.00
CA LEU A 237 -45.82 9.74 15.81
C LEU A 237 -46.26 9.53 17.28
N GLY A 238 -47.45 9.97 17.67
CA GLY A 238 -48.00 9.77 19.01
C GLY A 238 -47.47 10.73 20.08
N HIS A 239 -46.74 11.78 19.70
CA HIS A 239 -46.17 12.75 20.66
C HIS A 239 -47.18 13.74 21.24
N THR A 240 -48.38 13.82 20.66
CA THR A 240 -49.46 14.63 21.20
C THR A 240 -50.82 14.24 20.67
N ILE A 241 -51.82 14.34 21.55
CA ILE A 241 -53.26 14.21 21.23
C ILE A 241 -53.96 15.57 21.53
N ARG A 242 -53.18 16.62 21.80
CA ARG A 242 -53.71 17.94 22.21
C ARG A 242 -54.16 18.75 21.00
N LYS A 243 -54.99 19.76 21.28
CA LYS A 243 -55.43 20.76 20.30
C LYS A 243 -54.22 21.46 19.65
N ARG A 244 -54.33 21.71 18.34
CA ARG A 244 -53.34 22.44 17.53
C ARG A 244 -52.83 23.69 18.27
N PRO A 245 -51.51 23.85 18.44
CA PRO A 245 -50.94 25.04 19.07
C PRO A 245 -51.13 26.26 18.18
N ASN A 246 -51.39 27.40 18.79
CA ASN A 246 -51.34 28.67 18.07
C ASN A 246 -49.88 29.13 17.98
N PHE A 247 -49.31 29.12 16.77
CA PHE A 247 -47.91 29.49 16.52
C PHE A 247 -47.65 31.00 16.54
N THR A 248 -48.67 31.86 16.41
CA THR A 248 -48.51 33.32 16.45
C THR A 248 -48.51 33.87 17.87
N ASN A 249 -49.23 33.24 18.80
CA ASN A 249 -49.23 33.65 20.20
C ASN A 249 -47.87 33.35 20.86
N SER A 250 -47.35 34.26 21.67
CA SER A 250 -46.14 34.04 22.48
C SER A 250 -44.90 33.65 21.64
N LEU A 251 -44.80 34.18 20.42
CA LEU A 251 -43.71 33.90 19.48
C LEU A 251 -42.34 34.16 20.11
N GLU A 252 -42.18 35.26 20.86
CA GLU A 252 -40.91 35.59 21.52
C GLU A 252 -40.47 34.54 22.55
N LYS A 253 -41.43 33.95 23.27
CA LYS A 253 -41.17 32.83 24.18
C LYS A 253 -40.73 31.59 23.39
N THR A 254 -41.41 31.27 22.29
CA THR A 254 -41.06 30.14 21.41
C THR A 254 -39.67 30.30 20.81
N LEU A 255 -39.32 31.49 20.32
CA LEU A 255 -37.97 31.80 19.83
C LEU A 255 -36.92 31.72 20.94
N SER A 256 -37.25 32.14 22.16
CA SER A 256 -36.33 32.05 23.30
C SER A 256 -36.04 30.59 23.69
N GLU A 257 -37.05 29.71 23.67
CA GLU A 257 -36.87 28.28 23.93
C GLU A 257 -36.00 27.61 22.85
N ILE A 258 -36.18 27.97 21.58
CA ILE A 258 -35.33 27.49 20.47
C ILE A 258 -33.89 27.95 20.66
N ARG A 259 -33.68 29.24 20.95
CA ARG A 259 -32.34 29.81 21.17
C ARG A 259 -31.62 29.12 22.33
N ALA A 260 -32.30 28.89 23.45
CA ALA A 260 -31.72 28.19 24.60
C ALA A 260 -31.27 26.77 24.24
N ALA A 261 -32.09 26.01 23.50
CA ALA A 261 -31.72 24.67 23.05
C ALA A 261 -30.53 24.68 22.09
N LEU A 262 -30.48 25.63 21.15
CA LEU A 262 -29.35 25.79 20.24
C LEU A 262 -28.09 26.28 20.95
N ASP A 263 -28.21 27.08 22.00
CA ASP A 263 -27.06 27.53 22.79
C ASP A 263 -26.32 26.36 23.44
N GLU A 264 -27.07 25.38 23.97
CA GLU A 264 -26.53 24.16 24.56
C GLU A 264 -25.98 23.19 23.50
N VAL A 265 -26.71 22.96 22.40
CA VAL A 265 -26.27 22.04 21.31
C VAL A 265 -25.06 22.58 20.54
N LEU A 266 -24.93 23.90 20.39
CA LEU A 266 -23.88 24.55 19.61
C LEU A 266 -22.75 25.14 20.48
N ASP A 267 -22.68 24.80 21.77
CA ASP A 267 -21.66 25.31 22.68
C ASP A 267 -20.24 24.98 22.19
N ALA A 268 -20.05 23.75 21.68
CA ALA A 268 -18.79 23.29 21.11
C ALA A 268 -18.48 23.84 19.69
N CYS A 269 -19.45 24.49 19.03
CA CYS A 269 -19.32 25.02 17.66
C CYS A 269 -20.00 26.41 17.54
N PRO A 270 -19.54 27.44 18.28
CA PRO A 270 -20.18 28.74 18.36
C PRO A 270 -20.24 29.47 17.00
N GLU A 271 -19.32 29.19 16.09
CA GLU A 271 -19.29 29.73 14.73
C GLU A 271 -20.52 29.32 13.90
N LYS A 272 -21.16 28.19 14.23
CA LYS A 272 -22.37 27.71 13.55
C LYS A 272 -23.64 28.40 14.02
N LYS A 273 -23.60 29.14 15.15
CA LYS A 273 -24.75 29.90 15.64
C LYS A 273 -25.20 30.94 14.61
N VAL A 274 -24.30 31.55 13.85
CA VAL A 274 -24.67 32.53 12.80
C VAL A 274 -25.67 31.95 11.78
N LEU A 275 -25.59 30.65 11.48
CA LEU A 275 -26.43 29.97 10.50
C LEU A 275 -27.77 29.50 11.08
N PHE A 276 -27.73 28.85 12.25
CA PHE A 276 -28.88 28.14 12.82
C PHE A 276 -29.67 28.92 13.87
N TYR A 277 -29.10 30.02 14.40
CA TYR A 277 -29.63 30.75 15.54
C TYR A 277 -30.57 31.87 15.12
N PRO A 278 -31.86 31.86 15.53
CA PRO A 278 -32.78 32.95 15.23
C PRO A 278 -32.30 34.27 15.87
N PRO A 279 -32.13 35.37 15.11
CA PRO A 279 -31.64 36.63 15.66
C PRO A 279 -32.54 37.19 16.76
N LYS A 280 -31.94 37.80 17.80
CA LYS A 280 -32.66 38.48 18.89
C LYS A 280 -32.68 39.99 18.66
N ALA A 281 -33.83 40.63 18.82
CA ALA A 281 -33.91 42.09 18.82
C ALA A 281 -33.08 42.67 19.98
N HIS A 282 -32.13 43.56 19.69
CA HIS A 282 -31.31 44.26 20.68
C HIS A 282 -31.62 45.77 20.64
N GLY A 283 -31.90 46.38 21.80
CA GLY A 283 -32.09 47.84 21.94
C GLY A 283 -33.54 48.32 21.91
N GLU A 284 -33.73 49.61 22.26
CA GLU A 284 -35.00 50.28 22.58
C GLU A 284 -36.17 49.92 21.64
N GLY A 285 -37.05 49.07 22.17
CA GLY A 285 -38.30 48.68 21.53
C GLY A 285 -38.18 47.40 20.70
N SER A 286 -38.65 46.28 21.27
CA SER A 286 -39.09 45.07 20.55
C SER A 286 -40.08 45.35 19.38
N ARG A 287 -40.55 46.59 19.28
CA ARG A 287 -41.46 47.12 18.25
C ARG A 287 -40.75 47.71 17.02
N SER A 288 -39.42 47.74 16.97
CA SER A 288 -38.72 48.28 15.80
C SER A 288 -39.02 47.41 14.56
N LYS A 289 -39.35 48.07 13.44
CA LYS A 289 -39.67 47.40 12.16
C LYS A 289 -38.46 46.69 11.53
N LEU A 290 -37.28 46.81 12.14
CA LEU A 290 -35.98 46.46 11.58
C LEU A 290 -35.48 45.08 12.01
N HIS A 291 -36.01 44.48 13.08
CA HIS A 291 -35.54 43.18 13.55
C HIS A 291 -36.28 42.03 12.86
N SER A 292 -35.53 41.23 12.09
CA SER A 292 -35.98 39.96 11.53
C SER A 292 -35.64 38.81 12.47
N TYR A 293 -36.54 37.86 12.66
CA TYR A 293 -36.24 36.58 13.32
C TYR A 293 -35.92 35.45 12.32
N GLY A 294 -35.90 35.74 11.02
CA GLY A 294 -35.54 34.79 9.97
C GLY A 294 -34.09 34.33 10.06
N LEU A 295 -33.84 33.09 9.64
CA LEU A 295 -32.50 32.49 9.63
C LEU A 295 -31.72 32.98 8.41
N SER A 296 -30.45 33.31 8.60
CA SER A 296 -29.60 33.89 7.55
C SER A 296 -28.82 32.80 6.82
N GLY A 297 -29.29 32.39 5.64
CA GLY A 297 -28.56 31.49 4.74
C GLY A 297 -28.57 30.01 5.12
N VAL A 298 -29.45 29.59 6.05
CA VAL A 298 -29.65 28.17 6.37
C VAL A 298 -30.23 27.45 5.16
N LYS A 299 -29.65 26.30 4.81
CA LYS A 299 -30.22 25.43 3.79
C LYS A 299 -30.84 24.20 4.40
N LYS A 300 -31.81 23.63 3.71
CA LYS A 300 -32.38 22.33 4.09
C LYS A 300 -31.33 21.20 4.09
N SER A 301 -30.25 21.33 3.32
CA SER A 301 -29.11 20.40 3.31
C SER A 301 -28.30 20.39 4.61
N ASP A 302 -28.38 21.47 5.38
CA ASP A 302 -27.57 21.70 6.57
C ASP A 302 -28.21 21.10 7.82
N ILE A 303 -29.44 20.60 7.69
CA ILE A 303 -30.20 19.93 8.74
C ILE A 303 -30.56 18.51 8.29
N ASP A 304 -30.42 17.55 9.19
CA ASP A 304 -30.90 16.19 9.03
C ASP A 304 -32.15 15.97 9.90
N ILE A 305 -33.26 15.55 9.30
CA ILE A 305 -34.54 15.40 10.01
C ILE A 305 -34.90 13.92 10.06
N ILE A 306 -34.81 13.32 11.24
CA ILE A 306 -35.19 11.92 11.47
C ILE A 306 -36.68 11.86 11.78
N GLY A 307 -37.41 10.96 11.12
CA GLY A 307 -38.85 10.78 11.32
C GLY A 307 -39.75 11.76 10.53
N LYS A 308 -39.21 12.46 9.53
CA LYS A 308 -39.99 13.31 8.61
C LYS A 308 -41.11 12.53 7.89
#